data_AF-A0AAJ2FXY1-F1
#
_entry.id   AF-A0AAJ2FXY1-F1
#
_cell.length_a   1.000
_cell.length_b   1.000
_cell.length_c   1.000
_cell.angle_alpha   90.00
_cell.angle_beta   90.00
_cell.angle_gamma   90.00
#
_symmetry.space_group_name_H-M   'P 1'
#
loop_
_entity.id
_entity.type
_entity.pdbx_description
1 polymer ?
#
loop_
_entity_poly.entity_id
_entity_poly.type
_entity_poly.pdbx_seq_one_letter_code
_entity_poly.pdbx_strand_id
1 'polypeptide(L)'
;MARKSEAGKVGETASEKRGKQTAARKLRKEVGETKTIRTPPKDRESDLDRAPKWEPRYAGSDRLKDKVAIVTGGDSGIGRAVAVLFAREGADIAIVYKSNKADAEETASLVGAEGRTAILVKADVA
;
A
#
# COMPACT_ATOMS: atom_id res chain seq x y z
N MET A 1 7.20 34.20 46.12
CA MET A 1 6.40 34.22 44.88
C MET A 1 7.24 33.71 43.72
N ALA A 2 7.17 32.40 43.43
CA ALA A 2 7.93 31.79 42.33
C ALA A 2 7.10 31.91 41.03
N ARG A 3 7.62 32.64 40.04
CA ARG A 3 7.03 32.65 38.68
C ARG A 3 7.45 31.35 37.98
N LYS A 4 6.48 30.48 37.70
CA LYS A 4 6.65 29.32 36.82
C LYS A 4 7.07 29.82 35.43
N SER A 5 8.19 29.34 34.91
CA SER A 5 8.56 29.48 33.50
C SER A 5 7.82 28.41 32.68
N GLU A 6 6.96 28.84 31.77
CA GLU A 6 6.33 27.96 30.78
C GLU A 6 7.38 27.37 29.82
N ALA A 7 7.16 26.10 29.50
CA ALA A 7 8.08 25.22 28.81
C ALA A 7 8.40 25.69 27.37
N GLY A 8 9.66 26.07 27.15
CA GLY A 8 10.31 26.05 25.85
C GLY A 8 11.63 25.29 25.97
N LYS A 9 11.99 24.47 24.98
CA LYS A 9 13.26 23.73 24.96
C LYS A 9 14.44 24.68 25.21
N VAL A 10 15.31 24.29 26.14
CA VAL A 10 16.50 25.03 26.55
C VAL A 10 17.37 25.35 25.33
N GLY A 11 17.76 26.63 25.16
CA GLY A 11 18.83 27.03 24.24
C GLY A 11 18.46 27.87 23.01
N GLU A 12 17.21 28.31 22.83
CA GLU A 12 16.82 29.06 21.62
C GLU A 12 16.68 30.56 21.87
N THR A 13 17.50 31.36 21.18
CA THR A 13 17.48 32.83 21.26
C THR A 13 16.23 33.42 20.58
N ALA A 14 15.85 34.65 20.97
CA ALA A 14 14.68 35.33 20.41
C ALA A 14 14.78 35.55 18.88
N SER A 15 16.02 35.69 18.37
CA SER A 15 16.31 35.80 16.94
C SER A 15 16.03 34.49 16.20
N GLU A 16 16.46 33.36 16.77
CA GLU A 16 16.23 32.03 16.20
C GLU A 16 14.73 31.67 16.17
N LYS A 17 13.98 32.03 17.22
CA LYS A 17 12.53 31.85 17.25
C LYS A 17 11.85 32.62 16.12
N ARG A 18 12.20 33.90 15.92
CA ARG A 18 11.68 34.72 14.83
C ARG A 18 12.07 34.17 13.46
N GLY A 19 13.31 33.71 13.30
CA GLY A 19 13.79 33.09 12.06
C GLY A 19 12.99 31.83 11.69
N LYS A 20 12.77 30.94 12.66
CA LYS A 20 11.97 29.72 12.46
C LYS A 20 10.50 30.04 12.19
N GLN A 21 9.93 31.04 12.86
CA GLN A 21 8.56 31.49 12.59
C GLN A 21 8.42 32.04 11.17
N THR A 22 9.41 32.78 10.70
CA THR A 22 9.43 33.36 9.35
C THR A 22 9.63 32.28 8.30
N ALA A 23 10.53 31.31 8.54
CA ALA A 23 10.75 30.16 7.68
C ALA A 23 9.50 29.26 7.62
N ALA A 24 8.84 29.00 8.76
CA ALA A 24 7.59 28.25 8.82
C ALA A 24 6.45 28.97 8.09
N ARG A 25 6.37 30.31 8.18
CA ARG A 25 5.40 31.11 7.43
C ARG A 25 5.66 31.08 5.93
N LYS A 26 6.93 31.10 5.52
CA LYS A 26 7.34 31.00 4.11
C LYS A 26 7.03 29.61 3.56
N LEU A 27 7.37 28.55 4.29
CA LEU A 27 7.01 27.17 3.98
C LEU A 27 5.49 26.97 3.88
N ARG A 28 4.71 27.53 4.81
CA ARG A 28 3.23 27.50 4.72
C ARG A 28 2.70 28.22 3.49
N LYS A 29 3.34 29.32 3.09
CA LYS A 29 2.95 30.10 1.89
C LYS A 29 3.34 29.38 0.59
N GLU A 30 4.49 28.71 0.55
CA GLU A 30 4.98 27.97 -0.61
C GLU A 30 4.30 26.61 -0.79
N VAL A 31 3.99 25.91 0.31
CA VAL A 31 3.48 24.54 0.29
C VAL A 31 1.95 24.47 0.47
N GLY A 32 1.32 25.54 0.97
CA GLY A 32 -0.11 25.60 1.29
C GLY A 32 -0.45 24.92 2.62
N GLU A 33 -1.51 25.39 3.27
CA GLU A 33 -2.05 24.74 4.46
C GLU A 33 -2.67 23.40 4.04
N THR A 34 -2.06 22.29 4.46
CA THR A 34 -2.55 20.93 4.29
C THR A 34 -2.43 20.37 2.86
N LYS A 35 -1.27 19.78 2.53
CA LYS A 35 -1.32 18.49 1.84
C LYS A 35 -1.81 17.44 2.83
N THR A 36 -3.09 17.47 3.18
CA THR A 36 -3.77 16.25 3.61
C THR A 36 -3.52 15.25 2.49
N ILE A 37 -3.18 14.00 2.81
CA ILE A 37 -3.27 12.94 1.81
C ILE A 37 -4.69 13.07 1.27
N ARG A 38 -4.82 13.42 -0.02
CA ARG A 38 -6.11 13.50 -0.71
C ARG A 38 -6.87 12.21 -0.39
N THR A 39 -8.18 12.34 -0.22
CA THR A 39 -9.20 11.28 -0.05
C THR A 39 -8.62 9.86 -0.16
N PRO A 40 -8.82 8.98 0.84
CA PRO A 40 -8.26 7.63 0.80
C PRO A 40 -8.48 7.03 -0.58
N PRO A 41 -7.42 6.46 -1.20
CA PRO A 41 -7.51 5.94 -2.55
C PRO A 41 -8.70 4.98 -2.62
N LYS A 42 -9.43 5.06 -3.73
CA LYS A 42 -10.58 4.20 -3.97
C LYS A 42 -10.15 2.74 -3.85
N ASP A 43 -11.11 1.87 -3.54
CA ASP A 43 -10.84 0.46 -3.26
C ASP A 43 -10.24 -0.32 -4.44
N ARG A 44 -10.31 0.20 -5.68
CA ARG A 44 -9.79 -0.48 -6.88
C ARG A 44 -8.37 -0.02 -7.22
N GLU A 45 -7.52 -0.95 -7.65
CA GLU A 45 -6.16 -0.61 -8.07
C GLU A 45 -6.11 0.27 -9.32
N SER A 46 -7.07 0.07 -10.23
CA SER A 46 -7.19 0.86 -11.46
C SER A 46 -7.45 2.35 -11.23
N ASP A 47 -7.90 2.72 -10.04
CA ASP A 47 -8.17 4.09 -9.65
C ASP A 47 -6.94 4.83 -9.08
N LEU A 48 -5.80 4.15 -8.91
CA LEU A 48 -4.59 4.75 -8.36
C LEU A 48 -3.88 5.63 -9.39
N ASP A 49 -3.51 6.86 -9.00
CA ASP A 49 -2.71 7.79 -9.82
C ASP A 49 -1.39 7.15 -10.31
N ARG A 50 -0.89 6.17 -9.54
CA ARG A 50 0.30 5.39 -9.88
C ARG A 50 0.01 3.92 -9.64
N ALA A 51 0.02 3.14 -10.72
CA ALA A 51 -0.13 1.70 -10.65
C ALA A 51 0.99 1.05 -9.80
N PRO A 52 0.65 0.07 -8.94
CA PRO A 52 1.63 -0.70 -8.18
C PRO A 52 2.49 -1.53 -9.13
N LYS A 53 3.79 -1.58 -8.86
CA LYS A 53 4.76 -2.37 -9.64
C LYS A 53 5.03 -3.69 -8.90
N TRP A 54 4.23 -4.71 -9.19
CA TRP A 54 4.31 -6.01 -8.53
C TRP A 54 4.87 -7.13 -9.41
N GLU A 55 5.05 -6.87 -10.71
CA GLU A 55 5.49 -7.86 -11.71
C GLU A 55 6.76 -8.63 -11.28
N PRO A 56 6.83 -9.95 -11.58
CA PRO A 56 7.99 -10.76 -11.24
C PRO A 56 9.26 -10.26 -11.94
N ARG A 57 10.36 -10.17 -11.18
CA ARG A 57 11.68 -9.72 -11.69
C ARG A 57 12.65 -10.85 -12.02
N TYR A 58 12.30 -12.09 -11.66
CA TYR A 58 13.16 -13.25 -11.73
C TYR A 58 12.35 -14.47 -12.15
N ALA A 59 12.93 -15.44 -12.84
CA ALA A 59 12.27 -16.71 -13.15
C ALA A 59 11.82 -17.45 -11.88
N GLY A 60 10.71 -18.18 -11.96
CA GLY A 60 10.26 -19.07 -10.88
C GLY A 60 11.26 -20.20 -10.66
N SER A 61 11.31 -20.71 -9.43
CA SER A 61 12.24 -21.77 -9.01
C SER A 61 11.51 -23.02 -8.47
N ASP A 62 10.23 -23.17 -8.82
CA ASP A 62 9.37 -24.29 -8.43
C ASP A 62 9.28 -24.54 -6.92
N ARG A 63 9.49 -23.50 -6.08
CA ARG A 63 9.54 -23.66 -4.61
C ARG A 63 8.21 -24.08 -4.00
N LEU A 64 7.11 -23.82 -4.70
CA LEU A 64 5.75 -24.14 -4.28
C LEU A 64 5.05 -25.08 -5.26
N LYS A 65 5.84 -25.84 -6.03
CA LYS A 65 5.31 -26.79 -7.01
C LYS A 65 4.29 -27.74 -6.40
N ASP A 66 3.14 -27.86 -7.07
CA ASP A 66 2.02 -28.72 -6.72
C ASP A 66 1.44 -28.43 -5.32
N LYS A 67 1.60 -27.18 -4.84
CA LYS A 67 0.94 -26.70 -3.62
C LYS A 67 -0.30 -25.89 -3.96
N VAL A 68 -1.15 -25.73 -2.95
CA VAL A 68 -2.30 -24.84 -2.98
C VAL A 68 -2.11 -23.76 -1.93
N ALA A 69 -2.29 -22.50 -2.31
CA ALA A 69 -2.21 -21.36 -1.39
C ALA A 69 -3.53 -20.60 -1.34
N ILE A 70 -3.92 -20.17 -0.14
CA ILE A 70 -5.06 -19.28 0.08
C ILE A 70 -4.50 -17.89 0.38
N VAL A 71 -4.91 -16.89 -0.40
CA VAL A 71 -4.45 -15.51 -0.24
C VAL A 71 -5.66 -14.63 0.07
N THR A 72 -5.71 -14.12 1.31
CA THR A 72 -6.71 -13.13 1.73
C THR A 72 -6.30 -11.72 1.31
N GLY A 73 -7.27 -10.95 0.79
CA GLY A 73 -6.99 -9.69 0.12
C GLY A 73 -6.18 -9.89 -1.17
N GLY A 74 -6.35 -11.03 -1.83
CA GLY A 74 -5.56 -11.41 -3.01
C GLY A 74 -5.95 -10.66 -4.29
N ASP A 75 -7.00 -9.83 -4.27
CA ASP A 75 -7.47 -9.08 -5.44
C ASP A 75 -6.55 -7.92 -5.84
N SER A 76 -5.78 -7.38 -4.90
CA SER A 76 -5.00 -6.15 -5.11
C SER A 76 -3.70 -6.13 -4.30
N GLY A 77 -2.84 -5.17 -4.63
CA GLY A 77 -1.67 -4.74 -3.91
C GLY A 77 -0.68 -5.86 -3.63
N ILE A 78 -0.34 -6.02 -2.36
CA ILE A 78 0.57 -7.06 -1.89
C ILE A 78 -0.04 -8.45 -2.09
N GLY A 79 -1.35 -8.60 -1.87
CA GLY A 79 -2.03 -9.88 -2.05
C GLY A 79 -1.96 -10.37 -3.49
N ARG A 80 -2.21 -9.48 -4.46
CA ARG A 80 -2.01 -9.77 -5.88
C ARG A 80 -0.57 -10.18 -6.20
N ALA A 81 0.41 -9.41 -5.72
CA ALA A 81 1.82 -9.71 -5.93
C ALA A 81 2.17 -11.11 -5.43
N VAL A 82 1.72 -11.45 -4.22
CA VAL A 82 1.93 -12.77 -3.59
C VAL A 82 1.23 -13.87 -4.39
N ALA A 83 -0.03 -13.68 -4.78
CA ALA A 83 -0.78 -14.66 -5.56
C ALA A 83 -0.06 -15.02 -6.87
N VAL A 84 0.35 -14.03 -7.64
CA VAL A 84 1.03 -14.27 -8.93
C VAL A 84 2.43 -14.85 -8.74
N LEU A 85 3.20 -14.37 -7.75
CA LEU A 85 4.52 -14.94 -7.47
C LEU A 85 4.43 -16.38 -6.93
N PHE A 86 3.40 -16.72 -6.17
CA PHE A 86 3.18 -18.10 -5.74
C PHE A 86 2.80 -19.00 -6.92
N ALA A 87 1.97 -18.50 -7.83
CA ALA A 87 1.65 -19.19 -9.07
C ALA A 87 2.90 -19.46 -9.91
N ARG A 88 3.76 -18.45 -10.05
CA ARG A 88 5.07 -18.58 -10.71
C ARG A 88 5.99 -19.61 -10.07
N GLU A 89 5.89 -19.80 -8.76
CA GLU A 89 6.61 -20.86 -8.03
C GLU A 89 5.90 -22.23 -8.09
N GLY A 90 4.80 -22.33 -8.83
CA GLY A 90 4.12 -23.59 -9.15
C GLY A 90 2.88 -23.92 -8.31
N ALA A 91 2.33 -22.96 -7.57
CA ALA A 91 1.15 -23.17 -6.72
C ALA A 91 -0.18 -22.82 -7.41
N ASP A 92 -1.23 -23.59 -7.15
CA ASP A 92 -2.61 -23.16 -7.44
C ASP A 92 -3.14 -22.25 -6.32
N ILE A 93 -3.98 -21.28 -6.67
CA ILE A 93 -4.30 -20.16 -5.77
C ILE A 93 -5.81 -20.06 -5.51
N ALA A 94 -6.20 -19.90 -4.25
CA ALA A 94 -7.52 -19.42 -3.87
C ALA A 94 -7.43 -17.94 -3.47
N ILE A 95 -8.04 -17.07 -4.28
CA ILE A 95 -8.04 -15.62 -4.07
C ILE A 95 -9.28 -15.25 -3.26
N VAL A 96 -9.07 -14.84 -2.01
CA VAL A 96 -10.15 -14.38 -1.13
C VAL A 96 -10.20 -12.86 -1.16
N TYR A 97 -11.37 -12.30 -1.46
CA TYR A 97 -11.59 -10.86 -1.61
C TYR A 97 -12.97 -10.43 -1.07
N LYS A 98 -13.12 -9.14 -0.76
CA LYS A 98 -14.37 -8.60 -0.16
C LYS A 98 -15.40 -8.16 -1.20
N SER A 99 -15.05 -7.18 -2.03
CA SER A 99 -16.00 -6.49 -2.94
C SER A 99 -15.48 -6.26 -4.35
N ASN A 100 -14.17 -6.16 -4.56
CA ASN A 100 -13.55 -5.83 -5.85
C ASN A 100 -13.43 -7.04 -6.79
N LYS A 101 -14.56 -7.47 -7.36
CA LYS A 101 -14.57 -8.62 -8.26
C LYS A 101 -13.69 -8.44 -9.51
N ALA A 102 -13.66 -7.24 -10.10
CA ALA A 102 -12.85 -6.98 -11.30
C ALA A 102 -11.35 -7.17 -11.04
N ASP A 103 -10.84 -6.62 -9.94
CA ASP A 103 -9.44 -6.76 -9.54
C ASP A 103 -9.10 -8.22 -9.17
N ALA A 104 -10.06 -8.96 -8.59
CA ALA A 104 -9.91 -10.39 -8.33
C ALA A 104 -9.83 -11.22 -9.63
N GLU A 105 -10.68 -10.93 -10.61
CA GLU A 105 -10.66 -11.58 -11.94
C GLU A 105 -9.36 -11.28 -12.70
N GLU A 106 -8.88 -10.05 -12.61
CA GLU A 106 -7.58 -9.68 -13.17
C GLU A 106 -6.46 -10.50 -12.53
N THR A 107 -6.43 -10.61 -11.20
CA THR A 107 -5.44 -11.43 -10.50
C THR A 107 -5.53 -12.91 -10.90
N ALA A 108 -6.73 -13.46 -11.04
CA ALA A 108 -6.92 -14.84 -11.51
C ALA A 108 -6.38 -15.06 -12.94
N SER A 109 -6.59 -14.09 -13.83
CA SER A 109 -6.02 -14.12 -15.19
C SER A 109 -4.49 -14.13 -15.16
N LEU A 110 -3.89 -13.32 -14.29
CA LEU A 110 -2.44 -13.25 -14.11
C LEU A 110 -1.85 -14.54 -13.53
N VAL A 111 -2.56 -15.19 -12.59
CA VAL A 111 -2.21 -16.54 -12.12
C VAL A 111 -2.28 -17.56 -13.26
N GLY A 112 -3.31 -17.47 -14.12
CA GLY A 112 -3.45 -18.28 -15.33
C GLY A 112 -2.30 -18.09 -16.32
N ALA A 113 -1.80 -16.86 -16.46
CA ALA A 113 -0.66 -16.55 -17.32
C ALA A 113 0.66 -17.19 -16.82
N GLU A 114 0.79 -17.45 -15.52
CA GLU A 114 1.90 -18.23 -14.93
C GLU A 114 1.65 -19.76 -15.03
N GLY A 115 0.58 -20.19 -15.72
CA GLY A 115 0.28 -21.60 -15.97
C GLY A 115 -0.38 -22.35 -14.81
N ARG A 116 -0.89 -21.62 -13.81
CA ARG A 116 -1.57 -22.19 -12.63
C ARG A 116 -3.05 -21.87 -12.60
N THR A 117 -3.79 -22.56 -11.75
CA THR A 117 -5.24 -22.34 -11.61
C THR A 117 -5.54 -21.41 -10.45
N ALA A 118 -6.50 -20.50 -10.64
CA ALA A 118 -7.04 -19.65 -9.59
C ALA A 118 -8.54 -19.88 -9.38
N ILE A 119 -8.99 -19.92 -8.12
CA ILE A 119 -10.40 -19.81 -7.76
C ILE A 119 -10.67 -18.50 -7.02
N LEU A 120 -11.85 -17.95 -7.22
CA LEU A 120 -12.28 -16.69 -6.62
C LEU A 120 -13.28 -16.95 -5.49
N VAL A 121 -12.95 -16.49 -4.27
CA VAL A 121 -13.78 -16.65 -3.08
C VAL A 121 -14.13 -15.27 -2.53
N LYS A 122 -15.41 -14.88 -2.67
CA LYS A 122 -15.90 -13.65 -2.06
C LYS A 122 -16.24 -13.91 -0.60
N ALA A 123 -15.59 -13.21 0.33
CA ALA A 123 -15.85 -13.35 1.76
C ALA A 123 -15.62 -12.03 2.52
N ASP A 124 -16.42 -11.80 3.56
CA ASP A 124 -16.09 -10.85 4.62
C ASP A 124 -15.53 -11.67 5.80
N VAL A 125 -14.28 -11.41 6.18
CA VAL A 125 -13.52 -12.26 7.12
C VAL A 125 -13.53 -11.68 8.55
N ALA A 126 -14.33 -10.63 8.78
CA ALA A 126 -14.44 -9.90 10.05
C ALA A 126 -15.09 -10.71 11.19
#